data_AF-A0A2M8T9J9-F1
#
_entry.id   AF-A0A2M8T9J9-F1
#
_cell.length_a   1.000
_cell.length_b   1.000
_cell.length_c   1.000
_cell.angle_alpha   90.00
_cell.angle_beta   90.00
_cell.angle_gamma   90.00
#
_symmetry.space_group_name_H-M   'P 1'
#
loop_
_entity.id
_entity.type
_entity.pdbx_description
1 polymer ?
#
loop_
_entity_poly.entity_id
_entity_poly.type
_entity_poly.pdbx_seq_one_letter_code
_entity_poly.pdbx_strand_id
1 'polypeptide(L)' 'MNDEVIRKKIINYVKNKGVKYTFIAIKIGVHRSTLCHFLKNDRKVADKVSKNLQEFLLNNK' A
#
# COMPACT_ATOMS: atom_id res chain seq x y z
N MET A 1 -9.30 7.53 3.95
CA MET A 1 -9.74 6.11 3.96
C MET A 1 -9.23 5.43 5.22
N ASN A 2 -9.91 4.44 5.76
CA ASN A 2 -9.37 3.62 6.86
C ASN A 2 -8.27 2.67 6.34
N ASP A 3 -7.28 2.35 7.17
CA ASP A 3 -6.14 1.48 6.86
C ASP A 3 -6.56 0.10 6.34
N GLU A 4 -7.63 -0.47 6.88
CA GLU A 4 -8.16 -1.76 6.41
C GLU A 4 -8.64 -1.67 4.94
N VAL A 5 -9.28 -0.57 4.57
CA VAL A 5 -9.75 -0.34 3.20
C VAL A 5 -8.57 -0.14 2.26
N ILE A 6 -7.53 0.58 2.70
CA ILE A 6 -6.29 0.76 1.94
C ILE A 6 -5.65 -0.60 1.66
N ARG A 7 -5.51 -1.46 2.68
CA ARG A 7 -4.96 -2.80 2.52
C ARG A 7 -5.71 -3.64 1.50
N LYS A 8 -7.04 -3.73 1.62
CA LYS A 8 -7.88 -4.49 0.69
C LYS A 8 -7.72 -3.98 -0.74
N LYS A 9 -7.68 -2.66 -0.95
CA LYS A 9 -7.46 -2.07 -2.28
C LYS A 9 -6.07 -2.36 -2.83
N ILE A 10 -5.02 -2.28 -2.02
CA ILE A 10 -3.64 -2.60 -2.45
C ILE A 10 -3.54 -4.08 -2.86
N ILE A 11 -4.11 -5.00 -2.07
CA ILE A 11 -4.13 -6.44 -2.40
C ILE A 11 -4.86 -6.69 -3.72
N ASN A 12 -6.03 -6.07 -3.91
CA ASN A 12 -6.78 -6.20 -5.15
C ASN A 12 -6.03 -5.60 -6.35
N TYR A 13 -5.38 -4.44 -6.17
CA TYR A 13 -4.59 -3.81 -7.21
C TYR A 13 -3.42 -4.71 -7.65
N VAL A 14 -2.70 -5.31 -6.71
CA VAL A 14 -1.63 -6.29 -6.99
C VAL A 14 -2.18 -7.50 -7.75
N LYS A 15 -3.32 -8.05 -7.33
CA LYS A 15 -3.95 -9.20 -7.98
C LYS A 15 -4.42 -8.87 -9.40
N ASN A 16 -5.02 -7.71 -9.60
CA ASN A 16 -5.63 -7.32 -10.88
C ASN A 16 -4.62 -6.82 -11.91
N LYS A 17 -3.58 -6.11 -11.48
CA LYS A 17 -2.56 -5.53 -12.38
C LYS A 17 -1.31 -6.40 -12.49
N GLY A 18 -1.18 -7.45 -11.70
CA GLY A 18 -0.02 -8.35 -11.70
C GLY A 18 1.28 -7.71 -11.22
N VAL A 19 1.20 -6.61 -10.47
CA VAL A 19 2.39 -5.88 -10.01
C VAL A 19 2.86 -6.37 -8.64
N LYS A 20 4.17 -6.31 -8.38
CA LYS A 20 4.74 -6.73 -7.10
C LYS A 20 4.58 -5.64 -6.02
N TYR A 21 4.43 -6.02 -4.76
CA TYR A 21 4.44 -5.06 -3.64
C TYR A 21 5.71 -4.21 -3.58
N THR A 22 6.85 -4.72 -4.06
CA THR A 22 8.10 -3.93 -4.19
C THR A 22 7.93 -2.72 -5.07
N PHE A 23 7.20 -2.84 -6.18
CA PHE A 23 6.92 -1.71 -7.07
C PHE A 23 6.14 -0.61 -6.35
N ILE A 24 5.11 -0.99 -5.61
CA ILE A 24 4.30 -0.06 -4.82
C ILE A 24 5.16 0.62 -3.75
N ALA A 25 5.95 -0.15 -3.02
CA ALA A 25 6.84 0.36 -1.98
C ALA A 25 7.81 1.42 -2.53
N ILE A 26 8.45 1.15 -3.67
CA ILE A 26 9.33 2.11 -4.35
C ILE A 26 8.56 3.38 -4.74
N LYS A 27 7.36 3.25 -5.30
CA LYS A 27 6.53 4.39 -5.72
C LYS A 27 6.12 5.30 -4.57
N ILE A 28 5.93 4.77 -3.37
CA ILE A 28 5.51 5.54 -2.18
C ILE A 28 6.67 5.97 -1.27
N GLY A 29 7.92 5.65 -1.62
CA GLY A 29 9.11 5.92 -0.78
C GLY A 29 9.25 5.00 0.44
N VAL A 30 8.56 3.87 0.39
CA VAL A 30 8.49 2.71 1.29
C VAL A 30 9.67 1.74 1.26
N HIS A 31 10.26 1.33 2.40
CA HIS A 31 10.93 0.02 2.41
C HIS A 31 9.90 -1.11 2.26
N ARG A 32 10.24 -2.16 1.51
CA ARG A 32 9.35 -3.30 1.24
C ARG A 32 8.81 -3.92 2.53
N SER A 33 9.65 -4.10 3.55
CA SER A 33 9.23 -4.71 4.82
C SER A 33 8.13 -3.88 5.51
N THR A 34 8.24 -2.55 5.50
CA THR A 34 7.22 -1.65 6.05
C THR A 34 5.87 -1.87 5.40
N LEU A 35 5.84 -1.95 4.06
CA LEU A 35 4.60 -2.24 3.34
C LEU A 35 4.08 -3.65 3.66
N CYS A 36 4.96 -4.65 3.78
CA CYS A 36 4.53 -6.01 4.15
C CYS A 36 3.93 -6.09 5.55
N HIS A 37 4.53 -5.44 6.56
CA HIS A 37 3.97 -5.42 7.92
C HIS A 37 2.62 -4.69 7.96
N PHE A 38 2.49 -3.60 7.22
CA PHE A 38 1.22 -2.91 7.06
C PHE A 38 0.14 -3.83 6.48
N LEU A 39 0.46 -4.52 5.38
CA LEU A 39 -0.49 -5.42 4.71
C LEU A 39 -0.90 -6.62 5.58
N LYS A 40 0.01 -7.11 6.42
CA LYS A 40 -0.26 -8.17 7.41
C LYS A 40 -1.05 -7.71 8.63
N ASN A 41 -1.41 -6.42 8.72
CA ASN A 41 -2.00 -5.81 9.93
C ASN A 41 -1.10 -5.92 11.18
N ASP A 42 0.19 -6.14 10.99
CA ASP A 42 1.13 -6.38 12.08
C ASP A 42 1.59 -5.07 12.72
N ARG A 43 1.65 -4.00 11.93
CA ARG A 43 2.01 -2.66 12.40
C ARG A 43 1.16 -1.58 11.73
N LYS A 44 0.87 -0.53 12.51
CA LYS A 44 0.43 0.76 11.96
C LYS A 44 1.62 1.41 11.25
N VAL A 45 1.33 2.14 10.19
CA VAL A 45 2.33 2.98 9.51
C VAL A 45 2.10 4.44 9.88
N ALA A 46 3.12 5.27 9.66
CA ALA A 46 2.97 6.71 9.83
C ALA A 46 1.91 7.25 8.86
N ASP A 47 1.18 8.29 9.27
CA ASP A 47 0.09 8.89 8.48
C ASP A 47 0.55 9.30 7.07
N LYS A 48 1.80 9.76 6.93
CA LYS A 48 2.41 10.07 5.63
C LYS A 48 2.40 8.86 4.69
N VAL A 49 2.70 7.66 5.19
CA VAL A 49 2.70 6.43 4.39
C VAL A 49 1.29 6.04 4.00
N SER A 50 0.33 6.12 4.93
CA SER A 50 -1.09 5.88 4.63
C SER A 50 -1.61 6.86 3.58
N LYS A 51 -1.20 8.14 3.64
CA LYS A 51 -1.55 9.16 2.64
C LYS A 51 -0.94 8.83 1.27
N ASN A 52 0.34 8.51 1.20
CA ASN A 52 1.01 8.13 -0.05
C ASN A 52 0.36 6.89 -0.70
N LEU A 53 -0.05 5.90 0.11
CA LEU A 53 -0.79 4.73 -0.37
C LEU A 53 -2.15 5.09 -0.94
N GLN A 54 -2.88 6.03 -0.31
CA GLN A 54 -4.16 6.52 -0.83
C GLN A 54 -3.98 7.26 -2.15
N GLU A 55 -3.01 8.17 -2.23
CA GLU A 55 -2.69 8.90 -3.46
C GLU A 55 -2.29 7.95 -4.60
N PHE A 56 -1.45 6.95 -4.31
CA PHE A 56 -1.10 5.90 -5.26
C PHE A 56 -2.34 5.20 -5.82
N LEU A 57 -3.29 4.80 -4.96
CA LEU A 57 -4.52 4.13 -5.37
C LEU A 57 -5.47 5.03 -6.17
N LEU A 58 -5.49 6.35 -5.90
CA LEU A 58 -6.33 7.30 -6.64
C LEU A 58 -5.78 7.56 -8.05
N ASN A 59 -4.46 7.66 -8.19
CA ASN A 59 -3.80 7.96 -9.45
C ASN A 59 -3.68 6.75 -10.39
N ASN A 60 -3.95 5.53 -9.91
CA ASN A 60 -3.79 4.29 -10.67
C ASN A 60 -5.10 3.48 -10.76
N LYS A 61 -6.26 4.15 -10.79
CA LYS A 61 -7.58 3.53 -10.97
C LYS A 61 -7.70 2.82 -12.31
#